data_AF-A0A7S0GA91-F1
#
_entry.id   AF-A0A7S0GA91-F1
#
_cell.length_a   1.000
_cell.length_b   1.000
_cell.length_c   1.000
_cell.angle_alpha   90.00
_cell.angle_beta   90.00
_cell.angle_gamma   90.00
#
_symmetry.space_group_name_H-M   'P 1'
#
loop_
_entity.id
_entity.type
_entity.pdbx_description
1 polymer ?
#
loop_
_entity_poly.entity_id
_entity_poly.type
_entity_poly.pdbx_seq_one_letter_code
_entity_poly.pdbx_strand_id
1 'polypeptide(L)'
;SNSDKSPLVWEAHPSLLQLSNSKTLPKMILCPNDFPYNFDKSIEHWCLWKLGGSVTVDEIEAAKLEFCEISRVLGLGDIKDLLYWMNPEHLRSIPEIDHAHILCIREKMI
;
A
#
# COMPACT_ATOMS: atom_id res chain seq x y z
N SER A 1 -28.35 -37.68 -12.59
CA SER A 1 -27.30 -36.65 -12.55
C SER A 1 -27.94 -35.32 -12.14
N ASN A 2 -27.98 -35.01 -10.85
CA ASN A 2 -28.42 -33.71 -10.36
C ASN A 2 -27.21 -32.98 -9.82
N SER A 3 -26.73 -32.00 -10.58
CA SER A 3 -25.72 -31.05 -10.14
C SER A 3 -26.37 -30.09 -9.14
N ASP A 4 -26.05 -30.26 -7.87
CA ASP A 4 -26.30 -29.29 -6.82
C ASP A 4 -25.55 -28.00 -7.18
N LYS A 5 -26.28 -27.01 -7.70
CA LYS A 5 -25.78 -25.65 -7.85
C LYS A 5 -26.38 -24.83 -6.73
N SER A 6 -25.73 -24.88 -5.57
CA SER A 6 -25.99 -23.90 -4.51
C SER A 6 -25.82 -22.49 -5.11
N PRO A 7 -26.80 -21.58 -4.93
CA PRO A 7 -26.69 -20.24 -5.47
C PRO A 7 -25.50 -19.54 -4.82
N LEU A 8 -24.66 -18.89 -5.63
CA LEU A 8 -23.60 -18.01 -5.15
C LEU A 8 -24.27 -16.89 -4.35
N VAL A 9 -24.18 -16.98 -3.02
CA VAL A 9 -24.65 -15.94 -2.12
C VAL A 9 -23.58 -14.84 -2.12
N TRP A 10 -23.90 -13.70 -2.72
CA TRP A 10 -23.07 -12.51 -2.64
C TRP A 10 -23.31 -11.85 -1.30
N GLU A 11 -22.42 -12.09 -0.34
CA GLU A 11 -22.39 -11.33 0.90
C GLU A 11 -21.54 -10.07 0.69
N ALA A 12 -22.12 -8.90 0.95
CA ALA A 12 -21.37 -7.67 0.96
C ALA A 12 -20.35 -7.72 2.10
N HIS A 13 -19.07 -7.57 1.77
CA HIS A 13 -18.04 -7.36 2.76
C HIS A 13 -18.34 -6.06 3.55
N PRO A 14 -18.08 -5.97 4.86
CA PRO A 14 -18.30 -4.75 5.63
C PRO A 14 -17.69 -3.54 4.93
N SER A 15 -18.47 -2.45 4.90
CA SER A 15 -18.08 -1.16 4.34
C SER A 15 -16.81 -0.62 4.99
N LEU A 16 -16.12 0.29 4.30
CA LEU A 16 -14.93 0.95 4.84
C LEU A 16 -15.21 1.65 6.18
N LEU A 17 -16.41 2.22 6.35
CA LEU A 17 -16.87 2.82 7.60
C LEU A 17 -17.08 1.78 8.72
N GLN A 18 -17.53 0.57 8.37
CA GLN A 18 -17.65 -0.53 9.33
C GLN A 18 -16.28 -1.07 9.73
N LEU A 19 -15.32 -1.12 8.81
CA LEU A 19 -13.94 -1.52 9.07
C LEU A 19 -13.19 -0.48 9.90
N SER A 20 -13.41 0.82 9.66
CA SER A 20 -12.80 1.90 10.44
C SER A 20 -13.31 1.92 11.89
N ASN A 21 -14.56 1.51 12.12
CA ASN A 21 -15.19 1.45 13.44
C ASN A 21 -15.04 0.09 14.14
N SER A 22 -14.51 -0.91 13.44
CA SER A 22 -14.31 -2.27 13.94
C SER A 22 -12.97 -2.37 14.69
N LYS A 23 -12.93 -3.12 15.81
CA LYS A 23 -11.69 -3.49 16.53
C LYS A 23 -10.80 -4.48 15.74
N THR A 24 -10.95 -4.54 14.43
CA THR A 24 -10.08 -5.32 13.56
C THR A 24 -8.68 -4.73 13.60
N LEU A 25 -7.67 -5.60 13.70
CA LEU A 25 -6.28 -5.16 13.63
C LEU A 25 -6.06 -4.35 12.35
N PRO A 26 -5.31 -3.24 12.42
CA PRO A 26 -5.01 -2.44 11.25
C PRO A 26 -4.35 -3.32 10.18
N LYS A 27 -4.77 -3.14 8.94
CA LYS A 27 -4.19 -3.84 7.79
C LYS A 27 -3.38 -2.84 6.99
N MET A 28 -2.12 -3.16 6.73
CA MET A 28 -1.24 -2.34 5.91
C MET A 28 -0.83 -3.10 4.66
N ILE A 29 -0.69 -2.39 3.55
CA ILE A 29 -0.17 -2.93 2.30
C ILE A 29 0.67 -1.87 1.59
N LEU A 30 1.87 -2.26 1.16
CA LEU A 30 2.71 -1.47 0.27
C LEU A 30 2.55 -2.01 -1.15
N CYS A 31 2.15 -1.16 -2.09
CA CYS A 31 1.99 -1.54 -3.49
C CYS A 31 2.44 -0.42 -4.44
N PRO A 32 2.76 -0.74 -5.70
CA PRO A 32 3.03 0.29 -6.71
C PRO A 32 1.80 1.18 -6.89
N ASN A 33 2.02 2.47 -7.11
CA ASN A 33 0.95 3.38 -7.49
C ASN A 33 0.60 3.16 -8.97
N ASP A 34 -0.65 2.80 -9.26
CA ASP A 34 -1.14 2.58 -10.63
C ASP A 34 -1.03 3.83 -11.51
N PHE A 35 -1.09 5.01 -10.89
CA PHE A 35 -1.01 6.31 -11.55
C PHE A 35 0.11 7.15 -10.91
N PRO A 36 1.39 6.79 -11.18
CA PRO A 36 2.52 7.52 -10.60
C PRO A 36 2.51 8.97 -11.08
N TYR A 37 3.01 9.89 -10.26
CA TYR A 37 3.17 11.27 -10.70
C TYR A 37 4.28 11.36 -11.75
N ASN A 38 4.40 12.53 -12.37
CA ASN A 38 5.38 12.77 -13.42
C ASN A 38 6.80 12.89 -12.83
N PHE A 39 7.44 11.76 -12.60
CA PHE A 39 8.84 11.64 -12.16
C PHE A 39 9.75 11.15 -13.29
N ASP A 40 11.06 11.19 -13.05
CA ASP A 40 12.02 10.51 -13.90
C ASP A 40 11.74 8.99 -13.96
N LYS A 41 12.04 8.35 -15.09
CA LYS A 41 11.77 6.92 -15.31
C LYS A 41 12.49 5.98 -14.34
N SER A 42 13.57 6.44 -13.70
CA SER A 42 14.31 5.69 -12.68
C SER A 42 13.66 5.73 -11.30
N ILE A 43 12.67 6.59 -11.09
CA ILE A 43 11.98 6.77 -9.81
C ILE A 43 10.68 5.95 -9.83
N GLU A 44 10.58 5.01 -8.91
CA GLU A 44 9.36 4.24 -8.69
C GLU A 44 8.48 4.93 -7.64
N HIS A 45 7.16 4.86 -7.81
CA HIS A 45 6.19 5.44 -6.89
C HIS A 45 5.28 4.36 -6.31
N TRP A 46 5.30 4.23 -4.99
CA TRP A 46 4.59 3.25 -4.19
C TRP A 46 3.66 3.94 -3.20
N CYS A 47 2.64 3.23 -2.74
CA CYS A 47 1.69 3.68 -1.73
C CYS A 47 1.63 2.67 -0.59
N LEU A 48 1.90 3.13 0.62
CA LEU A 48 1.62 2.40 1.86
C LEU A 48 0.21 2.76 2.32
N TRP A 49 -0.73 1.83 2.15
CA TRP A 49 -2.12 1.99 2.56
C TRP A 49 -2.34 1.40 3.95
N LYS A 50 -3.17 2.05 4.76
CA LYS A 50 -3.63 1.53 6.05
C LYS A 50 -5.14 1.60 6.20
N LEU A 51 -5.74 0.44 6.50
CA LEU A 51 -7.14 0.31 6.88
C LEU A 51 -7.26 0.24 8.41
N GLY A 52 -8.21 0.98 8.98
CA GLY A 52 -8.50 0.92 10.43
C GLY A 52 -7.61 1.81 11.30
N GLY A 53 -7.09 2.91 10.75
CA GLY A 53 -6.34 3.92 11.52
C GLY A 53 -5.47 4.81 10.64
N SER A 54 -4.74 5.72 11.27
CA SER A 54 -3.78 6.60 10.59
C SER A 54 -2.41 5.96 10.49
N VAL A 55 -1.73 6.17 9.36
CA VAL A 55 -0.34 5.73 9.14
C VAL A 55 0.57 6.53 10.06
N THR A 56 1.43 5.85 10.81
CA THR A 56 2.43 6.52 11.67
C THR A 56 3.80 6.58 10.99
N VAL A 57 4.66 7.48 11.46
CA VAL A 57 6.05 7.58 10.97
C VAL A 57 6.81 6.27 11.22
N ASP A 58 6.63 5.64 12.38
CA ASP A 58 7.30 4.38 12.71
C ASP A 58 6.87 3.24 11.76
N GLU A 59 5.59 3.20 11.37
CA GLU A 59 5.07 2.23 10.40
C GLU A 59 5.64 2.46 9.00
N ILE A 60 5.82 3.71 8.59
CA ILE A 60 6.46 4.06 7.32
C ILE A 60 7.93 3.62 7.32
N GLU A 61 8.66 3.89 8.40
CA GLU A 61 10.06 3.47 8.52
C GLU A 61 10.20 1.95 8.54
N ALA A 62 9.31 1.24 9.25
CA ALA A 62 9.28 -0.23 9.22
C ALA A 62 8.99 -0.76 7.80
N ALA A 63 8.02 -0.19 7.09
CA ALA A 63 7.69 -0.58 5.73
C ALA A 63 8.84 -0.32 4.75
N LYS A 64 9.59 0.78 4.92
CA LYS A 64 10.79 1.09 4.13
C LYS A 64 11.88 0.04 4.32
N LEU A 65 12.14 -0.37 5.57
CA LEU A 65 13.12 -1.42 5.89
C LEU A 65 12.71 -2.77 5.30
N GLU A 66 11.45 -3.16 5.47
CA GLU A 66 10.91 -4.40 4.89
C GLU A 66 10.99 -4.36 3.35
N PHE A 67 10.69 -3.23 2.74
CA PHE A 67 10.74 -3.06 1.28
C PHE A 67 12.16 -3.22 0.72
N CYS A 68 13.17 -2.64 1.40
CA CYS A 68 14.58 -2.85 1.07
C CYS A 68 14.97 -4.33 1.16
N GLU A 69 14.56 -5.01 2.24
CA GLU A 69 14.88 -6.42 2.45
C GLU A 69 14.22 -7.33 1.43
N ILE A 70 12.92 -7.14 1.16
CA ILE A 70 12.18 -7.88 0.14
C ILE A 70 12.83 -7.69 -1.24
N SER A 71 13.18 -6.45 -1.59
CA SER A 71 13.85 -6.17 -2.86
C SER A 71 15.14 -6.97 -3.03
N ARG A 72 15.96 -7.00 -1.98
CA ARG A 72 17.23 -7.71 -1.95
C ARG A 72 17.04 -9.22 -2.03
N VAL A 73 16.13 -9.77 -1.22
CA VAL A 73 15.84 -11.22 -1.16
C VAL A 73 15.23 -11.73 -2.46
N LEU A 74 14.36 -10.95 -3.11
CA LEU A 74 13.74 -11.31 -4.40
C LEU A 74 14.63 -11.00 -5.61
N GLY A 75 15.84 -10.44 -5.41
CA GLY A 75 16.76 -10.10 -6.49
C GLY A 75 16.24 -9.01 -7.42
N LEU A 76 15.38 -8.10 -6.93
CA LEU A 76 14.79 -7.02 -7.73
C LEU A 76 15.75 -5.84 -7.91
N GLY A 77 16.86 -5.82 -7.16
CA GLY A 77 17.85 -4.74 -7.13
C GLY A 77 18.01 -4.15 -5.73
N ASP A 78 18.96 -3.25 -5.57
CA ASP A 78 19.18 -2.54 -4.30
C ASP A 78 18.48 -1.19 -4.33
N ILE A 79 17.69 -0.90 -3.30
CA ILE A 79 17.11 0.45 -3.11
C ILE A 79 18.22 1.38 -2.61
N LYS A 80 18.50 2.44 -3.37
CA LYS A 80 19.57 3.41 -3.07
C LYS A 80 19.08 4.61 -2.28
N ASP A 81 17.86 5.03 -2.54
CA ASP A 81 17.26 6.19 -1.88
C ASP A 81 15.75 6.02 -1.74
N LEU A 82 15.21 6.62 -0.69
CA LEU A 82 13.79 6.57 -0.30
C LEU A 82 13.33 7.94 0.20
N LEU A 83 12.24 8.44 -0.38
CA LEU A 83 11.51 9.61 0.07
C LEU A 83 10.07 9.23 0.37
N TYR A 84 9.43 9.84 1.36
CA TYR A 84 7.99 9.69 1.56
C TYR A 84 7.30 11.01 1.85
N TRP A 85 5.99 11.05 1.62
CA TRP A 85 5.10 12.09 2.12
C TRP A 85 3.70 11.56 2.34
N MET A 86 2.90 12.29 3.11
CA MET A 86 1.45 12.12 3.16
C MET A 86 0.81 13.34 2.52
N ASN A 87 -0.17 13.14 1.66
CA ASN A 87 -0.88 14.28 1.08
C ASN A 87 -1.62 15.06 2.18
N PRO A 88 -1.57 16.41 2.13
CA PRO A 88 -2.46 17.24 2.93
C PRO A 88 -3.92 16.82 2.75
N GLU A 89 -4.76 16.99 3.77
CA GLU A 89 -6.15 16.51 3.77
C GLU A 89 -6.93 16.90 2.50
N HIS A 90 -6.78 18.13 2.03
CA HIS A 90 -7.47 18.66 0.85
C HIS A 90 -6.97 18.10 -0.50
N LEU A 91 -5.87 17.36 -0.52
CA LEU A 91 -5.30 16.72 -1.71
C LEU A 91 -5.42 15.19 -1.70
N ARG A 92 -6.07 14.62 -0.69
CA ARG A 92 -6.29 13.17 -0.62
C ARG A 92 -7.45 12.78 -1.53
N SER A 93 -7.20 11.87 -2.46
CA SER A 93 -8.25 11.31 -3.31
C SER A 93 -9.19 10.37 -2.56
N ILE A 94 -8.68 9.66 -1.54
CA ILE A 94 -9.45 8.73 -0.70
C ILE A 94 -9.20 9.12 0.77
N PRO A 95 -9.96 10.08 1.33
CA PRO A 95 -9.71 10.61 2.66
C PRO A 95 -9.98 9.60 3.79
N GLU A 96 -10.82 8.59 3.56
CA GLU A 96 -11.18 7.57 4.56
C GLU A 96 -10.11 6.50 4.77
N ILE A 97 -9.14 6.39 3.85
CA ILE A 97 -8.03 5.44 3.94
C ILE A 97 -6.73 6.22 4.00
N ASP A 98 -6.08 6.18 5.15
CA ASP A 98 -4.81 6.89 5.31
C ASP A 98 -3.71 6.17 4.53
N HIS A 99 -2.86 6.97 3.88
CA HIS A 99 -1.79 6.44 3.04
C HIS A 99 -0.59 7.38 2.98
N ALA A 100 0.60 6.77 2.88
CA ALA A 100 1.84 7.46 2.58
C ALA A 100 2.29 7.11 1.16
N HIS A 101 2.75 8.12 0.44
CA HIS A 101 3.45 7.95 -0.82
C HIS A 101 4.92 7.71 -0.54
N ILE A 102 5.51 6.71 -1.19
CA ILE A 102 6.93 6.36 -1.06
C ILE A 102 7.53 6.36 -2.47
N LEU A 103 8.61 7.11 -2.65
CA LEU A 103 9.44 7.05 -3.85
C LEU A 103 10.69 6.26 -3.54
N CYS A 104 11.14 5.47 -4.50
CA CYS A 104 12.44 4.83 -4.42
C CYS A 104 13.21 4.90 -5.74
N ILE A 105 14.53 4.99 -5.62
CA ILE A 105 15.45 4.73 -6.72
C ILE A 105 16.07 3.36 -6.48
N ARG A 106 15.97 2.49 -7.50
CA ARG A 106 16.49 1.12 -7.43
C ARG A 106 17.61 0.93 -8.45
N GLU A 107 18.75 0.44 -7.99
CA GLU A 107 19.80 -0.05 -8.87
C GLU A 107 19.49 -1.51 -9.23
N LYS A 108 19.22 -1.76 -10.50
CA LYS A 108 18.97 -3.12 -10.99
C LYS A 108 20.29 -3.88 -11.01
N MET A 109 20.27 -5.14 -10.54
CA MET A 109 21.40 -6.04 -10.76
C MET A 109 21.46 -6.35 -12.27
N ILE A 110 22.63 -6.13 -12.88
CA ILE A 110 22.92 -6.39 -14.30
C ILE A 110 23.11 -7.89 -14.50
#